data_AF-A0A3R6Z714-F1
#
_entry.id   AF-A0A3R6Z714-F1
#
_cell.length_a   1.000
_cell.length_b   1.000
_cell.length_c   1.000
_cell.angle_alpha   90.00
_cell.angle_beta   90.00
_cell.angle_gamma   90.00
#
_symmetry.space_group_name_H-M   'P 1'
#
loop_
_entity.id
_entity.type
_entity.pdbx_description
1 polymer ?
#
loop_
_entity_poly.entity_id
_entity_poly.type
_entity_poly.pdbx_seq_one_letter_code
_entity_poly.pdbx_strand_id
1 'polypeptide(L)'
;MDSRTLSSANKSAAFSVMFAIQTDSDVFKNWHCWHSFPVSIRHVNVCLTCVPRNLTTYKAKRVAAKKGEGHCTIAEVTDATGDCCVGFELLKKKADALKMRFQAMLREIQKTKLAMSQEASDAFFSLSQAQYAAGDFRHKVIESVTSAEIRLENRIDNVAGVKLPVFTEIESSRDKAENIGLTGGGGKIQNCREKFRVLLKALVKLASLQTSFVTLDEALKVTNRRVNALDNVTIPRIDKIIDYIVRELDELEREDFVRIKKVQANKIEFAKEEAAKLDALVAAGAVKPPAKHVLPSDEDILAAFEPTADADVVF
;
A
#
# COMPACT_ATOMS: atom_id res chain seq x y z
N MET A 1 32.41 -20.74 -28.47
CA MET A 1 31.36 -20.89 -27.45
C MET A 1 30.61 -19.58 -27.34
N ASP A 2 29.35 -19.62 -27.79
CA ASP A 2 28.20 -18.76 -27.48
C ASP A 2 28.31 -17.23 -27.46
N SER A 3 28.10 -16.63 -28.63
CA SER A 3 27.67 -15.23 -28.81
C SER A 3 26.20 -15.08 -29.22
N ARG A 4 25.43 -16.18 -29.26
CA ARG A 4 24.02 -16.20 -29.72
C ARG A 4 22.97 -16.00 -28.62
N THR A 5 23.36 -16.01 -27.35
CA THR A 5 22.41 -15.96 -26.20
C THR A 5 22.07 -14.53 -25.74
N LEU A 6 22.82 -13.50 -26.15
CA LEU A 6 22.54 -12.10 -25.77
C LEU A 6 21.56 -11.38 -26.73
N SER A 7 21.20 -11.98 -27.87
CA SER A 7 20.32 -11.35 -28.87
C SER A 7 18.83 -11.58 -28.60
N SER A 8 18.42 -12.64 -27.88
CA SER A 8 16.99 -12.93 -27.66
C SER A 8 16.37 -12.04 -26.56
N ALA A 9 17.13 -11.65 -25.54
CA ALA A 9 16.62 -10.81 -24.44
C ALA A 9 16.27 -9.38 -24.90
N ASN A 10 17.10 -8.77 -25.76
CA ASN A 10 16.82 -7.44 -26.32
C ASN A 10 15.77 -7.45 -27.44
N LYS A 11 15.60 -8.56 -28.16
CA LYS A 11 14.50 -8.72 -29.13
C LYS A 11 13.14 -8.82 -28.43
N SER A 12 13.07 -9.43 -27.25
CA SER A 12 11.83 -9.49 -26.46
C SER A 12 11.38 -8.12 -25.94
N ALA A 13 12.33 -7.26 -25.55
CA ALA A 13 12.02 -5.89 -25.10
C ALA A 13 11.55 -4.99 -26.27
N ALA A 14 12.20 -5.08 -27.44
CA ALA A 14 11.81 -4.32 -28.62
C ALA A 14 10.46 -4.76 -29.21
N PHE A 15 10.17 -6.07 -29.21
CA PHE A 15 8.89 -6.60 -29.69
C PHE A 15 7.72 -6.22 -28.76
N SER A 16 7.97 -6.11 -27.44
CA SER A 16 6.96 -5.66 -26.47
C SER A 16 6.63 -4.17 -26.63
N VAL A 17 7.64 -3.32 -26.90
CA VAL A 17 7.43 -1.88 -27.15
C VAL A 17 6.69 -1.65 -28.48
N MET A 18 6.96 -2.47 -29.51
CA MET A 18 6.29 -2.32 -30.80
C MET A 18 4.85 -2.85 -30.80
N PHE A 19 4.54 -3.88 -29.99
CA PHE A 19 3.17 -4.38 -29.84
C PHE A 19 2.30 -3.43 -28.99
N ALA A 20 2.89 -2.71 -28.02
CA ALA A 20 2.17 -1.73 -27.21
C ALA A 20 1.75 -0.46 -27.98
N ILE A 21 2.44 -0.12 -29.08
CA ILE A 21 2.13 1.07 -29.88
C ILE A 21 0.95 0.83 -30.84
N GLN A 22 0.69 -0.43 -31.23
CA GLN A 22 -0.37 -0.76 -32.20
C GLN A 22 -1.77 -0.88 -31.57
N THR A 23 -1.87 -1.17 -30.27
CA THR A 23 -3.16 -1.44 -29.58
C THR A 23 -3.94 -0.19 -29.12
N ASP A 24 -3.36 1.01 -29.23
CA ASP A 24 -3.99 2.25 -28.74
C ASP A 24 -5.14 2.77 -29.64
N SER A 25 -5.34 2.19 -30.82
CA SER A 25 -6.46 2.55 -31.70
C SER A 25 -7.79 1.85 -31.35
N ASP A 26 -7.77 0.78 -30.55
CA ASP A 26 -8.98 0.03 -30.15
C ASP A 26 -9.54 0.45 -28.78
N VAL A 27 -8.74 1.13 -27.94
CA VAL A 27 -9.16 1.55 -26.59
C VAL A 27 -10.24 2.64 -26.62
N PHE A 28 -10.33 3.43 -27.70
CA PHE A 28 -11.29 4.53 -27.80
C PHE A 28 -12.65 4.15 -28.43
N LYS A 29 -12.75 3.03 -29.16
CA LYS A 29 -14.01 2.62 -29.83
C LYS A 29 -14.98 1.84 -28.94
N ASN A 30 -14.53 1.33 -27.79
CA ASN A 30 -15.36 0.46 -26.94
C ASN A 30 -16.02 1.17 -25.74
N TRP A 31 -16.03 2.51 -25.74
CA TRP A 31 -16.52 3.32 -24.62
C TRP A 31 -18.06 3.34 -24.48
N HIS A 32 -18.80 2.73 -25.42
CA HIS A 32 -20.27 2.66 -25.39
C HIS A 32 -20.86 1.27 -25.05
N CYS A 33 -20.06 0.26 -24.73
CA CYS A 33 -20.55 -1.12 -24.57
C CYS A 33 -20.28 -1.75 -23.18
N TRP A 34 -20.11 -0.96 -22.13
CA TRP A 34 -19.88 -1.42 -20.74
C TRP A 34 -21.09 -1.19 -19.82
N HIS A 35 -22.28 -1.50 -20.33
CA HIS A 35 -23.44 -1.82 -19.50
C HIS A 35 -23.89 -3.24 -19.87
N SER A 36 -23.26 -4.25 -19.24
CA SER A 36 -23.84 -5.55 -18.87
C SER A 36 -22.79 -6.67 -18.75
N PHE A 37 -22.69 -7.23 -17.52
CA PHE A 37 -22.29 -8.62 -17.19
C PHE A 37 -20.81 -9.07 -17.34
N PRO A 38 -20.37 -10.13 -16.64
CA PRO A 38 -20.41 -10.36 -15.19
C PRO A 38 -19.03 -10.70 -14.59
N VAL A 39 -18.96 -10.63 -13.26
CA VAL A 39 -17.85 -11.01 -12.38
C VAL A 39 -17.36 -12.44 -12.65
N SER A 40 -16.12 -12.58 -13.14
CA SER A 40 -15.39 -13.85 -13.20
C SER A 40 -14.10 -13.74 -12.41
N ILE A 41 -14.17 -14.24 -11.18
CA ILE A 41 -13.07 -14.48 -10.25
C ILE A 41 -12.12 -15.52 -10.89
N ARG A 42 -10.90 -15.12 -11.29
CA ARG A 42 -9.75 -16.04 -11.33
C ARG A 42 -8.43 -15.28 -11.36
N HIS A 43 -7.54 -15.75 -10.47
CA HIS A 43 -6.10 -15.48 -10.41
C HIS A 43 -5.67 -14.12 -9.86
N VAL A 44 -6.00 -13.90 -8.59
CA VAL A 44 -5.13 -13.08 -7.73
C VAL A 44 -4.06 -14.00 -7.18
N ASN A 45 -2.89 -14.00 -7.82
CA ASN A 45 -1.68 -14.57 -7.27
C ASN A 45 -1.21 -13.62 -6.16
N VAL A 46 -1.87 -13.70 -4.99
CA VAL A 46 -1.44 -12.98 -3.80
C VAL A 46 -0.20 -13.69 -3.31
N CYS A 47 0.94 -13.02 -3.43
CA CYS A 47 2.14 -13.33 -2.69
C CYS A 47 1.81 -13.16 -1.19
N LEU A 48 1.25 -14.22 -0.62
CA LEU A 48 0.82 -14.37 0.76
C LEU A 48 1.95 -15.00 1.57
N THR A 49 3.19 -14.54 1.39
CA THR A 49 4.32 -14.91 2.26
C THR A 49 4.57 -13.79 3.27
N CYS A 50 3.54 -13.48 4.06
CA CYS A 50 3.67 -12.84 5.37
C CYS A 50 2.35 -13.03 6.13
N VAL A 51 1.90 -14.27 6.24
CA VAL A 51 0.91 -14.66 7.24
C VAL A 51 1.72 -15.21 8.41
N PRO A 52 1.90 -14.47 9.53
CA PRO A 52 2.26 -15.14 10.76
C PRO A 52 1.17 -16.18 11.01
N ARG A 53 1.66 -17.41 11.19
CA ARG A 53 0.92 -18.66 11.41
C ARG A 53 -0.40 -18.42 12.11
N ASN A 54 -1.44 -19.10 11.60
CA ASN A 54 -2.58 -19.56 12.37
C ASN A 54 -2.23 -19.73 13.86
N LEU A 55 -2.53 -18.71 14.67
CA LEU A 55 -2.93 -18.95 16.04
C LEU A 55 -4.31 -19.60 15.91
N THR A 56 -4.28 -20.91 15.72
CA THR A 56 -5.42 -21.77 15.94
C THR A 56 -6.00 -21.39 17.29
N THR A 57 -7.22 -20.86 17.27
CA THR A 57 -8.10 -20.48 18.37
C THR A 57 -8.31 -21.58 19.44
N TYR A 58 -7.68 -22.73 19.26
CA TYR A 58 -7.70 -23.88 20.17
C TYR A 58 -6.47 -24.02 21.09
N LYS A 59 -5.31 -23.41 20.77
CA LYS A 59 -4.14 -23.44 21.66
C LYS A 59 -4.14 -22.31 22.70
N ALA A 60 -4.77 -21.18 22.41
CA ALA A 60 -4.93 -20.07 23.36
C ALA A 60 -5.81 -20.45 24.56
N LYS A 61 -6.86 -21.28 24.35
CA LYS A 61 -7.75 -21.75 25.41
C LYS A 61 -7.08 -22.60 26.51
N ARG A 62 -5.92 -23.21 26.24
CA ARG A 62 -5.25 -24.13 27.19
C ARG A 62 -4.11 -23.50 27.98
N VAL A 63 -3.65 -22.32 27.57
CA VAL A 63 -2.60 -21.55 28.27
C VAL A 63 -3.22 -20.49 29.19
N ALA A 64 -4.29 -19.81 28.72
CA ALA A 64 -4.97 -18.76 29.47
C ALA A 64 -5.67 -19.23 30.77
N ALA A 65 -5.88 -20.54 30.95
CA ALA A 65 -6.58 -21.07 32.12
C ALA A 65 -5.67 -21.26 33.36
N LYS A 66 -4.37 -20.97 33.29
CA LYS A 66 -3.43 -21.29 34.40
C LYS A 66 -2.62 -20.14 35.00
N LYS A 67 -2.74 -18.93 34.46
CA LYS A 67 -2.17 -17.70 35.01
C LYS A 67 -3.18 -16.59 34.73
N GLY A 68 -3.32 -15.60 35.61
CA GLY A 68 -4.20 -14.45 35.39
C GLY A 68 -3.76 -13.60 34.20
N GLU A 69 -4.00 -14.08 32.97
CA GLU A 69 -3.42 -13.61 31.70
C GLU A 69 -4.41 -12.83 30.81
N GLY A 70 -5.65 -12.60 31.26
CA GLY A 70 -6.68 -11.87 30.49
C GLY A 70 -6.22 -10.47 30.06
N HIS A 71 -5.68 -9.67 30.99
CA HIS A 71 -5.16 -8.33 30.68
C HIS A 71 -3.94 -8.34 29.74
N CYS A 72 -3.12 -9.39 29.77
CA CYS A 72 -1.96 -9.51 28.86
C CYS A 72 -2.41 -9.72 27.41
N THR A 73 -3.50 -10.48 27.19
CA THR A 73 -4.05 -10.68 25.84
C THR A 73 -4.73 -9.45 25.27
N ILE A 74 -5.31 -8.57 26.10
CA ILE A 74 -5.83 -7.28 25.60
C ILE A 74 -4.68 -6.39 25.17
N ALA A 75 -3.63 -6.26 25.99
CA ALA A 75 -2.48 -5.42 25.68
C ALA A 75 -1.86 -5.78 24.33
N GLU A 76 -1.67 -7.08 24.07
CA GLU A 76 -1.17 -7.57 22.77
C GLU A 76 -2.11 -7.20 21.61
N VAL A 77 -3.42 -7.21 21.81
CA VAL A 77 -4.41 -6.89 20.77
C VAL A 77 -4.53 -5.37 20.57
N THR A 78 -4.43 -4.57 21.64
CA THR A 78 -4.45 -3.10 21.56
C THR A 78 -3.17 -2.56 20.93
N ASP A 79 -2.01 -3.16 21.22
CA ASP A 79 -0.76 -2.82 20.55
C ASP A 79 -0.86 -3.13 19.06
N ALA A 80 -1.45 -4.27 18.70
CA ALA A 80 -1.70 -4.62 17.30
C ALA A 80 -2.66 -3.64 16.61
N THR A 81 -3.67 -3.08 17.29
CA THR A 81 -4.49 -2.00 16.72
C THR A 81 -3.72 -0.71 16.50
N GLY A 82 -2.86 -0.33 17.46
CA GLY A 82 -2.01 0.86 17.32
C GLY A 82 -1.10 0.77 16.10
N ASP A 83 -0.42 -0.37 15.93
CA ASP A 83 0.45 -0.64 14.78
C ASP A 83 -0.33 -0.62 13.45
N CYS A 84 -1.55 -1.18 13.42
CA CYS A 84 -2.39 -1.18 12.24
C CYS A 84 -2.83 0.24 11.83
N CYS A 85 -3.18 1.09 12.80
CA CYS A 85 -3.57 2.47 12.57
C CYS A 85 -2.39 3.31 12.04
N VAL A 86 -1.22 3.18 12.64
CA VAL A 86 0.00 3.87 12.16
C VAL A 86 0.37 3.38 10.74
N GLY A 87 0.28 2.06 10.50
CA GLY A 87 0.50 1.48 9.18
C GLY A 87 -0.47 1.99 8.11
N PHE A 88 -1.75 2.17 8.47
CA PHE A 88 -2.78 2.72 7.59
C PHE A 88 -2.46 4.17 7.17
N GLU A 89 -2.10 5.03 8.12
CA GLU A 89 -1.76 6.43 7.83
C GLU A 89 -0.55 6.56 6.90
N LEU A 90 0.50 5.76 7.13
CA LEU A 90 1.70 5.75 6.31
C LEU A 90 1.40 5.32 4.87
N LEU A 91 0.59 4.27 4.70
CA LEU A 91 0.17 3.80 3.38
C LEU A 91 -0.72 4.80 2.66
N LYS A 92 -1.58 5.52 3.39
CA LYS A 92 -2.42 6.59 2.83
C LYS A 92 -1.57 7.76 2.33
N LYS A 93 -0.61 8.25 3.13
CA LYS A 93 0.35 9.29 2.74
C LYS A 93 1.16 8.89 1.50
N LYS A 94 1.62 7.63 1.43
CA LYS A 94 2.31 7.09 0.24
C LYS A 94 1.40 7.05 -0.99
N ALA A 95 0.16 6.59 -0.85
CA ALA A 95 -0.80 6.53 -1.94
C ALA A 95 -1.11 7.92 -2.50
N ASP A 96 -1.24 8.93 -1.64
CA ASP A 96 -1.52 10.31 -2.08
C ASP A 96 -0.32 10.94 -2.80
N ALA A 97 0.90 10.69 -2.33
CA ALA A 97 2.13 11.10 -3.05
C ALA A 97 2.22 10.47 -4.45
N LEU A 98 1.86 9.18 -4.58
CA LEU A 98 1.81 8.49 -5.88
C LEU A 98 0.72 9.07 -6.79
N LYS A 99 -0.47 9.41 -6.26
CA LYS A 99 -1.55 10.05 -7.04
C LYS A 99 -1.13 11.41 -7.58
N MET A 100 -0.43 12.23 -6.78
CA MET A 100 0.05 13.54 -7.24
C MET A 100 1.01 13.40 -8.44
N ARG A 101 1.93 12.43 -8.37
CA ARG A 101 2.87 12.14 -9.47
C ARG A 101 2.17 11.56 -10.69
N PHE A 102 1.20 10.66 -10.48
CA PHE A 102 0.36 10.11 -11.55
C PHE A 102 -0.35 11.21 -12.36
N GLN A 103 -0.97 12.17 -11.69
CA GLN A 103 -1.64 13.30 -12.35
C GLN A 103 -0.67 14.22 -13.08
N ALA A 104 0.54 14.42 -12.53
CA ALA A 104 1.58 15.19 -13.22
C ALA A 104 1.99 14.53 -14.54
N MET A 105 2.26 13.22 -14.50
CA MET A 105 2.61 12.44 -15.70
C MET A 105 1.48 12.41 -16.73
N LEU A 106 0.21 12.32 -16.31
CA LEU A 106 -0.93 12.39 -17.24
C LEU A 106 -0.94 13.71 -18.04
N ARG A 107 -0.71 14.84 -17.36
CA ARG A 107 -0.65 16.15 -18.02
C ARG A 107 0.56 16.24 -18.96
N GLU A 108 1.69 15.67 -18.59
CA GLU A 108 2.88 15.63 -19.43
C GLU A 108 2.68 14.76 -20.67
N ILE A 109 2.09 13.57 -20.52
CA ILE A 109 1.76 12.67 -21.64
C ILE A 109 0.85 13.38 -22.64
N GLN A 110 -0.19 14.08 -22.17
CA GLN A 110 -1.09 14.80 -23.06
C GLN A 110 -0.35 15.91 -23.84
N LYS A 111 0.50 16.70 -23.16
CA LYS A 111 1.30 17.75 -23.81
C LYS A 111 2.27 17.18 -24.84
N THR A 112 3.01 16.13 -24.47
CA THR A 112 4.00 15.49 -25.37
C THR A 112 3.32 14.80 -26.55
N LYS A 113 2.14 14.19 -26.36
CA LYS A 113 1.38 13.56 -27.45
C LYS A 113 0.92 14.57 -28.49
N LEU A 114 0.47 15.76 -28.05
CA LEU A 114 0.08 16.84 -28.96
C LEU A 114 1.30 17.40 -29.71
N ALA A 115 2.42 17.65 -29.01
CA ALA A 115 3.66 18.13 -29.63
C ALA A 115 4.20 17.11 -30.66
N MET A 116 4.25 15.83 -30.31
CA MET A 116 4.67 14.75 -31.21
C MET A 116 3.80 14.69 -32.46
N SER A 117 2.48 14.87 -32.33
CA SER A 117 1.58 14.86 -33.50
C SER A 117 1.90 15.98 -34.49
N GLN A 118 2.26 17.17 -34.01
CA GLN A 118 2.64 18.30 -34.86
C GLN A 118 4.01 18.09 -35.52
N GLU A 119 4.99 17.63 -34.74
CA GLU A 119 6.33 17.31 -35.26
C GLU A 119 6.28 16.16 -36.29
N ALA A 120 5.36 15.20 -36.13
CA ALA A 120 5.15 14.12 -37.08
C ALA A 120 4.63 14.64 -38.42
N SER A 121 3.61 15.52 -38.41
CA SER A 121 3.10 16.12 -39.65
C SER A 121 4.18 16.91 -40.39
N ASP A 122 5.01 17.67 -39.66
CA ASP A 122 6.12 18.44 -40.24
C ASP A 122 7.20 17.54 -40.86
N ALA A 123 7.51 16.41 -40.20
CA ALA A 123 8.47 15.44 -40.70
C ALA A 123 7.98 14.76 -41.99
N PHE A 124 6.72 14.32 -42.03
CA PHE A 124 6.14 13.70 -43.23
C PHE A 124 5.96 14.70 -44.38
N PHE A 125 5.68 15.98 -44.08
CA PHE A 125 5.66 17.02 -45.10
C PHE A 125 7.07 17.25 -45.68
N SER A 126 8.10 17.28 -44.82
CA SER A 126 9.50 17.39 -45.24
C SER A 126 9.96 16.20 -46.09
N LEU A 127 9.47 14.99 -45.76
CA LEU A 127 9.70 13.78 -46.57
C LEU A 127 9.11 13.92 -47.98
N SER A 128 7.88 14.44 -48.08
CA SER A 128 7.21 14.67 -49.35
C SER A 128 7.97 15.69 -50.22
N GLN A 129 8.51 16.75 -49.61
CA GLN A 129 9.38 17.72 -50.30
C GLN A 129 10.68 17.08 -50.79
N ALA A 130 11.30 16.21 -49.98
CA ALA A 130 12.52 15.50 -50.35
C ALA A 130 12.25 14.53 -51.51
N GLN A 131 11.12 13.82 -51.50
CA GLN A 131 10.72 12.91 -52.57
C GLN A 131 10.43 13.64 -53.88
N TYR A 132 9.82 14.82 -53.81
CA TYR A 132 9.62 15.67 -54.99
C TYR A 132 10.95 16.16 -55.59
N ALA A 133 11.93 16.52 -54.76
CA ALA A 133 13.21 17.07 -55.22
C ALA A 133 14.20 16.01 -55.72
N ALA A 134 14.29 14.85 -55.06
CA ALA A 134 15.30 13.83 -55.33
C ALA A 134 14.75 12.57 -56.04
N GLY A 135 13.43 12.49 -56.26
CA GLY A 135 12.77 11.30 -56.79
C GLY A 135 12.71 10.16 -55.75
N ASP A 136 12.73 8.91 -56.22
CA ASP A 136 12.73 7.75 -55.32
C ASP A 136 14.13 7.44 -54.79
N PHE A 137 14.37 7.76 -53.52
CA PHE A 137 15.62 7.48 -52.80
C PHE A 137 15.44 6.44 -51.69
N ARG A 138 14.27 5.79 -51.59
CA ARG A 138 13.94 4.82 -50.53
C ARG A 138 14.89 3.62 -50.52
N HIS A 139 15.17 3.06 -51.69
CA HIS A 139 16.06 1.91 -51.83
C HIS A 139 17.49 2.22 -51.35
N LYS A 140 18.01 3.40 -51.71
CA LYS A 140 19.33 3.88 -51.28
C LYS A 140 19.42 4.02 -49.75
N VAL A 141 18.35 4.50 -49.12
CA VAL A 141 18.30 4.61 -47.64
C VAL A 141 18.33 3.22 -47.01
N ILE A 142 17.53 2.27 -47.49
CA ILE A 142 17.48 0.91 -46.94
C ILE A 142 18.84 0.21 -47.03
N GLU A 143 19.52 0.33 -48.19
CA GLU A 143 20.85 -0.24 -48.40
C GLU A 143 21.92 0.39 -47.51
N SER A 144 21.78 1.67 -47.16
CA SER A 144 22.73 2.39 -46.31
C SER A 144 22.70 2.00 -44.84
N VAL A 145 21.68 1.27 -44.38
CA VAL A 145 21.53 0.93 -42.96
C VAL A 145 22.41 -0.27 -42.59
N THR A 146 23.54 -0.03 -41.91
CA THR A 146 24.37 -1.09 -41.31
C THR A 146 24.25 -1.14 -39.79
N SER A 147 24.14 0.01 -39.13
CA SER A 147 24.04 0.14 -37.68
C SER A 147 23.15 1.31 -37.31
N ALA A 148 22.42 1.20 -36.19
CA ALA A 148 21.57 2.29 -35.69
C ALA A 148 22.42 3.47 -35.23
N GLU A 149 22.01 4.69 -35.62
CA GLU A 149 22.62 5.95 -35.20
C GLU A 149 22.22 6.32 -33.77
N ILE A 150 20.93 6.20 -33.43
CA ILE A 150 20.38 6.50 -32.11
C ILE A 150 20.11 5.19 -31.37
N ARG A 151 20.66 5.06 -30.16
CA ARG A 151 20.42 3.95 -29.24
C ARG A 151 19.70 4.44 -28.01
N LEU A 152 18.98 3.53 -27.34
CA LEU A 152 18.29 3.81 -26.09
C LEU A 152 18.98 3.09 -24.95
N GLU A 153 19.23 3.82 -23.87
CA GLU A 153 19.61 3.26 -22.58
C GLU A 153 18.45 3.37 -21.60
N ASN A 154 18.38 2.40 -20.69
CA ASN A 154 17.38 2.36 -19.64
C ASN A 154 18.00 2.84 -18.33
N ARG A 155 17.41 3.88 -17.75
CA ARG A 155 17.74 4.45 -16.43
C ARG A 155 16.59 4.17 -15.47
N ILE A 156 16.90 3.81 -14.23
CA ILE A 156 15.89 3.59 -13.19
C ILE A 156 15.74 4.88 -12.39
N ASP A 157 14.51 5.37 -12.25
CA ASP A 157 14.15 6.49 -11.40
C ASP A 157 13.31 6.01 -10.20
N ASN A 158 13.51 6.60 -9.02
CA ASN A 158 12.88 6.14 -7.79
C ASN A 158 11.86 7.18 -7.28
N VAL A 159 10.58 6.83 -7.30
CA VAL A 159 9.49 7.71 -6.83
C VAL A 159 8.70 7.01 -5.74
N ALA A 160 8.75 7.55 -4.51
CA ALA A 160 8.05 7.02 -3.34
C ALA A 160 8.26 5.50 -3.10
N GLY A 161 9.44 4.99 -3.46
CA GLY A 161 9.80 3.57 -3.34
C GLY A 161 9.34 2.67 -4.49
N VAL A 162 8.81 3.24 -5.58
CA VAL A 162 8.53 2.54 -6.84
C VAL A 162 9.65 2.85 -7.83
N LYS A 163 10.21 1.80 -8.47
CA LYS A 163 11.27 1.90 -9.48
C LYS A 163 10.62 2.09 -10.85
N LEU A 164 10.80 3.24 -11.46
CA LEU A 164 10.27 3.60 -12.77
C LEU A 164 11.39 3.47 -13.82
N PRO A 165 11.17 2.74 -14.93
CA PRO A 165 12.10 2.75 -16.06
C PRO A 165 11.95 4.06 -16.85
N VAL A 166 13.07 4.69 -17.16
CA VAL A 166 13.17 5.93 -17.92
C VAL A 166 14.16 5.73 -19.06
N PHE A 167 13.79 6.08 -20.28
CA PHE A 167 14.67 5.92 -21.43
C PHE A 167 15.46 7.19 -21.70
N THR A 168 16.77 7.03 -21.93
CA THR A 168 17.68 8.10 -22.36
C THR A 168 18.25 7.78 -23.73
N GLU A 169 18.26 8.77 -24.62
CA GLU A 169 18.85 8.64 -25.95
C GLU A 169 20.38 8.76 -25.90
N ILE A 170 21.07 7.90 -26.63
CA ILE A 170 22.51 7.98 -26.87
C ILE A 170 22.75 7.99 -28.37
N GLU A 171 23.41 9.05 -28.83
CA GLU A 171 23.86 9.18 -30.20
C GLU A 171 25.17 8.40 -30.36
N SER A 172 25.15 7.34 -31.18
CA SER A 172 26.35 6.63 -31.63
C SER A 172 26.86 7.26 -32.93
N SER A 173 28.17 7.20 -33.19
CA SER A 173 28.87 8.12 -34.11
C SER A 173 28.26 8.25 -35.52
N ARG A 174 28.54 9.40 -36.14
CA ARG A 174 27.69 10.05 -37.13
C ARG A 174 28.10 9.80 -38.58
N ASP A 175 28.60 8.62 -38.93
CA ASP A 175 29.59 8.58 -40.03
C ASP A 175 29.20 7.82 -41.32
N LYS A 176 27.92 7.53 -41.61
CA LYS A 176 27.59 6.67 -42.78
C LYS A 176 26.50 7.14 -43.76
N ALA A 177 25.68 8.12 -43.41
CA ALA A 177 24.52 8.51 -44.25
C ALA A 177 24.69 9.82 -45.04
N GLU A 178 25.86 10.46 -45.00
CA GLU A 178 26.06 11.77 -45.64
C GLU A 178 26.09 11.72 -47.18
N ASN A 179 26.28 10.53 -47.77
CA ASN A 179 26.37 10.37 -49.22
C ASN A 179 25.01 10.22 -49.94
N ILE A 180 23.89 10.37 -49.23
CA ILE A 180 22.54 10.25 -49.81
C ILE A 180 22.12 11.60 -50.41
N GLY A 181 21.86 11.64 -51.72
CA GLY A 181 21.38 12.85 -52.41
C GLY A 181 22.42 13.61 -53.23
N LEU A 182 23.57 13.00 -53.52
CA LEU A 182 24.64 13.60 -54.34
C LEU A 182 24.18 13.99 -55.75
N THR A 183 23.22 13.26 -56.31
CA THR A 183 22.68 13.47 -57.66
C THR A 183 21.65 14.61 -57.73
N GLY A 184 21.12 15.08 -56.60
CA GLY A 184 20.10 16.13 -56.54
C GLY A 184 19.27 16.05 -55.26
N GLY A 185 18.83 17.21 -54.75
CA GLY A 185 17.91 17.29 -53.60
C GLY A 185 18.52 17.05 -52.22
N GLY A 186 19.85 16.93 -52.09
CA GLY A 186 20.54 16.65 -50.81
C GLY A 186 20.18 17.59 -49.65
N GLY A 187 19.98 18.89 -49.91
CA GLY A 187 19.54 19.84 -48.87
C GLY A 187 18.16 19.54 -48.30
N LYS A 188 17.21 19.08 -49.13
CA LYS A 188 15.86 18.68 -48.66
C LYS A 188 15.91 17.35 -47.90
N ILE A 189 16.76 16.42 -48.33
CA ILE A 189 16.99 15.14 -47.65
C ILE A 189 17.59 15.38 -46.26
N GLN A 190 18.56 16.29 -46.13
CA GLN A 190 19.16 16.62 -44.84
C GLN A 190 18.14 17.27 -43.88
N ASN A 191 17.35 18.23 -44.37
CA ASN A 191 16.27 18.84 -43.57
C ASN A 191 15.25 17.79 -43.10
N CYS A 192 14.89 16.85 -43.98
CA CYS A 192 14.05 15.71 -43.63
C CYS A 192 14.68 14.87 -42.50
N ARG A 193 15.98 14.55 -42.60
CA ARG A 193 16.72 13.81 -41.56
C ARG A 193 16.68 14.53 -40.21
N GLU A 194 16.86 15.85 -40.20
CA GLU A 194 16.81 16.66 -38.99
C GLU A 194 15.42 16.66 -38.35
N LYS A 195 14.35 16.80 -39.14
CA LYS A 195 12.97 16.74 -38.65
C LYS A 195 12.61 15.36 -38.08
N PHE A 196 13.03 14.28 -38.73
CA PHE A 196 12.85 12.93 -38.19
C PHE A 196 13.68 12.69 -36.92
N ARG A 197 14.88 13.27 -36.79
CA ARG A 197 15.63 13.21 -35.54
C ARG A 197 14.85 13.86 -34.40
N VAL A 198 14.31 15.06 -34.60
CA VAL A 198 13.49 15.76 -33.59
C VAL A 198 12.27 14.92 -33.20
N LEU A 199 11.54 14.39 -34.18
CA LEU A 199 10.39 13.50 -33.95
C LEU A 199 10.78 12.25 -33.14
N LEU A 200 11.92 11.62 -33.43
CA LEU A 200 12.41 10.48 -32.67
C LEU A 200 12.68 10.86 -31.20
N LYS A 201 13.24 12.05 -30.93
CA LYS A 201 13.44 12.53 -29.54
C LYS A 201 12.10 12.66 -28.80
N ALA A 202 11.07 13.18 -29.47
CA ALA A 202 9.73 13.29 -28.90
C ALA A 202 9.08 11.93 -28.66
N LEU A 203 9.24 10.97 -29.58
CA LEU A 203 8.75 9.60 -29.44
C LEU A 203 9.39 8.86 -28.26
N VAL A 204 10.71 8.99 -28.10
CA VAL A 204 11.44 8.36 -26.99
C VAL A 204 10.97 8.93 -25.64
N LYS A 205 10.78 10.25 -25.56
CA LYS A 205 10.22 10.89 -24.35
C LYS A 205 8.81 10.38 -24.05
N LEU A 206 7.94 10.29 -25.07
CA LEU A 206 6.58 9.77 -24.91
C LEU A 206 6.61 8.31 -24.40
N ALA A 207 7.40 7.45 -25.03
CA ALA A 207 7.53 6.04 -24.67
C ALA A 207 8.04 5.87 -23.23
N SER A 208 8.97 6.71 -22.80
CA SER A 208 9.46 6.73 -21.42
C SER A 208 8.35 7.09 -20.43
N LEU A 209 7.54 8.11 -20.72
CA LEU A 209 6.42 8.52 -19.87
C LEU A 209 5.31 7.45 -19.84
N GLN A 210 5.01 6.80 -20.96
CA GLN A 210 4.01 5.74 -21.02
C GLN A 210 4.43 4.49 -20.22
N THR A 211 5.70 4.09 -20.33
CA THR A 211 6.20 2.90 -19.62
C THR A 211 6.25 3.14 -18.11
N SER A 212 6.70 4.33 -17.69
CA SER A 212 6.67 4.71 -16.27
C SER A 212 5.23 4.87 -15.74
N PHE A 213 4.30 5.31 -16.57
CA PHE A 213 2.89 5.43 -16.21
C PHE A 213 2.23 4.09 -15.89
N VAL A 214 2.44 3.06 -16.72
CA VAL A 214 1.86 1.72 -16.51
C VAL A 214 2.37 1.11 -15.20
N THR A 215 3.69 1.18 -14.95
CA THR A 215 4.30 0.64 -13.72
C THR A 215 3.82 1.37 -12.46
N LEU A 216 3.64 2.70 -12.53
CA LEU A 216 3.14 3.49 -11.41
C LEU A 216 1.64 3.24 -11.15
N ASP A 217 0.83 3.04 -12.20
CA ASP A 217 -0.60 2.70 -12.07
C ASP A 217 -0.81 1.36 -11.35
N GLU A 218 -0.04 0.33 -11.70
CA GLU A 218 -0.08 -0.97 -11.02
C GLU A 218 0.28 -0.83 -9.54
N ALA A 219 1.34 -0.08 -9.23
CA ALA A 219 1.74 0.18 -7.85
C ALA A 219 0.64 0.92 -7.07
N LEU A 220 0.01 1.93 -7.66
CA LEU A 220 -1.08 2.69 -7.06
C LEU A 220 -2.32 1.82 -6.79
N LYS A 221 -2.68 0.92 -7.72
CA LYS A 221 -3.78 -0.04 -7.53
C LYS A 221 -3.49 -0.99 -6.37
N VAL A 222 -2.26 -1.49 -6.26
CA VAL A 222 -1.86 -2.36 -5.14
C VAL A 222 -1.92 -1.61 -3.80
N THR A 223 -1.43 -0.38 -3.73
CA THR A 223 -1.48 0.41 -2.49
C THR A 223 -2.92 0.73 -2.09
N ASN A 224 -3.79 1.14 -3.04
CA ASN A 224 -5.18 1.45 -2.74
C ASN A 224 -5.96 0.19 -2.29
N ARG A 225 -5.70 -0.97 -2.89
CA ARG A 225 -6.29 -2.24 -2.43
C ARG A 225 -5.88 -2.59 -1.00
N ARG A 226 -4.62 -2.34 -0.63
CA ARG A 226 -4.12 -2.55 0.75
C ARG A 226 -4.77 -1.60 1.74
N VAL A 227 -4.84 -0.31 1.41
CA VAL A 227 -5.51 0.70 2.25
C VAL A 227 -6.97 0.30 2.47
N ASN A 228 -7.68 -0.11 1.42
CA ASN A 228 -9.07 -0.57 1.52
C ASN A 228 -9.24 -1.86 2.33
N ALA A 229 -8.30 -2.80 2.22
CA ALA A 229 -8.32 -4.02 3.02
C ALA A 229 -8.10 -3.71 4.52
N LEU A 230 -7.26 -2.72 4.83
CA LEU A 230 -7.03 -2.30 6.21
C LEU A 230 -8.27 -1.64 6.82
N ASP A 231 -8.85 -0.68 6.10
CA ASP A 231 -10.00 0.13 6.53
C ASP A 231 -11.26 -0.72 6.73
N ASN A 232 -11.57 -1.59 5.76
CA ASN A 232 -12.85 -2.30 5.73
C ASN A 232 -12.82 -3.73 6.28
N VAL A 233 -11.64 -4.34 6.45
CA VAL A 233 -11.54 -5.75 6.85
C VAL A 233 -10.74 -5.95 8.14
N THR A 234 -9.50 -5.48 8.22
CA THR A 234 -8.67 -5.80 9.39
C THR A 234 -9.00 -4.95 10.60
N ILE A 235 -9.13 -3.63 10.46
CA ILE A 235 -9.45 -2.75 11.60
C ILE A 235 -10.79 -3.16 12.23
N PRO A 236 -11.90 -3.29 11.47
CA PRO A 236 -13.18 -3.68 12.06
C PRO A 236 -13.19 -5.11 12.62
N ARG A 237 -12.26 -5.98 12.17
CA ARG A 237 -12.13 -7.33 12.73
C ARG A 237 -11.44 -7.30 14.09
N ILE A 238 -10.42 -6.46 14.26
CA ILE A 238 -9.72 -6.34 15.54
C ILE A 238 -10.61 -5.63 16.56
N ASP A 239 -11.33 -4.58 16.16
CA ASP A 239 -12.28 -3.89 17.04
C ASP A 239 -13.35 -4.84 17.59
N LYS A 240 -13.91 -5.71 16.73
CA LYS A 240 -14.86 -6.75 17.16
C LYS A 240 -14.26 -7.75 18.15
N ILE A 241 -12.96 -8.03 18.06
CA ILE A 241 -12.27 -8.92 18.99
C ILE A 241 -12.05 -8.22 20.32
N ILE A 242 -11.65 -6.93 20.31
CA ILE A 242 -11.51 -6.11 21.51
C ILE A 242 -12.86 -6.04 22.24
N ASP A 243 -13.94 -5.69 21.52
CA ASP A 243 -15.30 -5.65 22.05
C ASP A 243 -15.72 -6.98 22.70
N TYR A 244 -15.31 -8.12 22.11
CA TYR A 244 -15.61 -9.42 22.68
C TYR A 244 -14.83 -9.67 23.97
N ILE A 245 -13.53 -9.36 23.99
CA ILE A 245 -12.68 -9.56 25.18
C ILE A 245 -13.13 -8.66 26.33
N VAL A 246 -13.44 -7.39 26.06
CA VAL A 246 -13.92 -6.44 27.08
C VAL A 246 -15.22 -6.94 27.70
N ARG A 247 -16.19 -7.38 26.88
CA ARG A 247 -17.44 -7.97 27.41
C ARG A 247 -17.21 -9.20 28.26
N GLU A 248 -16.27 -10.07 27.89
CA GLU A 248 -15.96 -11.27 28.66
C GLU A 248 -15.29 -10.93 30.00
N LEU A 249 -14.41 -9.92 30.01
CA LEU A 249 -13.76 -9.46 31.24
C LEU A 249 -14.72 -8.74 32.17
N ASP A 250 -15.58 -7.88 31.65
CA ASP A 250 -16.62 -7.21 32.44
C ASP A 250 -17.54 -8.23 33.13
N GLU A 251 -17.88 -9.33 32.46
CA GLU A 251 -18.71 -10.39 33.06
C GLU A 251 -17.95 -11.17 34.14
N LEU A 252 -16.67 -11.48 33.91
CA LEU A 252 -15.81 -12.11 34.93
C LEU A 252 -15.62 -11.22 36.17
N GLU A 253 -15.36 -9.94 35.97
CA GLU A 253 -15.25 -8.95 37.05
C GLU A 253 -16.57 -8.82 37.81
N ARG A 254 -17.70 -8.89 37.11
CA ARG A 254 -19.04 -8.88 37.71
C ARG A 254 -19.30 -10.13 38.56
N GLU A 255 -18.90 -11.32 38.10
CA GLU A 255 -18.98 -12.56 38.88
C GLU A 255 -18.13 -12.50 40.15
N ASP A 256 -16.89 -12.02 40.03
CA ASP A 256 -15.96 -11.88 41.15
C ASP A 256 -16.46 -10.81 42.15
N PHE A 257 -17.03 -9.71 41.68
CA PHE A 257 -17.64 -8.68 42.53
C PHE A 257 -18.79 -9.25 43.37
N VAL A 258 -19.68 -10.04 42.77
CA VAL A 258 -20.77 -10.71 43.48
C VAL A 258 -20.24 -11.71 44.51
N ARG A 259 -19.17 -12.45 44.18
CA ARG A 259 -18.53 -13.41 45.08
C ARG A 259 -17.95 -12.71 46.31
N ILE A 260 -17.19 -11.63 46.12
CA ILE A 260 -16.57 -10.84 47.20
C ILE A 260 -17.65 -10.24 48.10
N LYS A 261 -18.70 -9.66 47.51
CA LYS A 261 -19.81 -9.04 48.25
C LYS A 261 -20.52 -10.04 49.17
N LYS A 262 -20.73 -11.28 48.74
CA LYS A 262 -21.33 -12.34 49.59
C LYS A 262 -20.42 -12.73 50.76
N VAL A 263 -19.12 -12.84 50.54
CA VAL A 263 -18.17 -13.18 51.61
C VAL A 263 -18.10 -12.05 52.65
N GLN A 264 -18.08 -10.79 52.20
CA GLN A 264 -18.14 -9.64 53.11
C GLN A 264 -19.46 -9.60 53.90
N ALA A 265 -20.61 -9.80 53.23
CA ALA A 265 -21.89 -9.88 53.91
C ALA A 265 -21.90 -10.97 54.99
N ASN A 266 -21.40 -12.17 54.68
CA ASN A 266 -21.31 -13.27 55.66
C ASN A 266 -20.39 -12.93 56.84
N LYS A 267 -19.24 -12.29 56.60
CA LYS A 267 -18.32 -11.86 57.66
C LYS A 267 -18.97 -10.83 58.58
N ILE A 268 -19.69 -9.86 58.01
CA ILE A 268 -20.41 -8.81 58.77
C ILE A 268 -21.52 -9.43 59.62
N GLU A 269 -22.31 -10.35 59.08
CA GLU A 269 -23.36 -11.04 59.84
C GLU A 269 -22.77 -11.88 60.99
N PHE A 270 -21.67 -12.59 60.74
CA PHE A 270 -20.99 -13.36 61.78
C PHE A 270 -20.44 -12.46 62.91
N ALA A 271 -19.84 -11.31 62.56
CA ALA A 271 -19.36 -10.33 63.53
C ALA A 271 -20.50 -9.73 64.37
N LYS A 272 -21.67 -9.46 63.77
CA LYS A 272 -22.87 -9.01 64.50
C LYS A 272 -23.38 -10.08 65.46
N GLU A 273 -23.40 -11.34 65.05
CA GLU A 273 -23.82 -12.45 65.93
C GLU A 273 -22.86 -12.66 67.10
N GLU A 274 -21.55 -12.54 66.89
CA GLU A 274 -20.55 -12.61 67.96
C GLU A 274 -20.66 -11.41 68.92
N ALA A 275 -20.87 -10.20 68.40
CA ALA A 275 -21.14 -9.03 69.23
C ALA A 275 -22.42 -9.21 70.07
N ALA A 276 -23.51 -9.71 69.48
CA ALA A 276 -24.76 -9.98 70.19
C ALA A 276 -24.60 -11.08 71.27
N LYS A 277 -23.77 -12.10 71.02
CA LYS A 277 -23.46 -13.15 72.01
C LYS A 277 -22.60 -12.60 73.15
N LEU A 278 -21.62 -11.74 72.86
CA LEU A 278 -20.82 -11.05 73.88
C LEU A 278 -21.68 -10.10 74.72
N ASP A 279 -22.57 -9.33 74.09
CA ASP A 279 -23.50 -8.43 74.80
C ASP A 279 -24.49 -9.22 75.68
N ALA A 280 -24.98 -10.37 75.21
CA ALA A 280 -25.83 -11.26 76.01
C ALA A 280 -25.10 -11.90 77.20
N LEU A 281 -23.81 -12.24 77.04
CA LEU A 281 -22.96 -12.75 78.12
C LEU A 281 -22.63 -11.66 79.16
N VAL A 282 -22.46 -10.41 78.72
CA VAL A 282 -22.29 -9.23 79.59
C VAL A 282 -23.59 -8.94 80.36
N ALA A 283 -24.75 -9.09 79.74
CA ALA A 283 -26.06 -8.94 80.39
C ALA A 283 -26.38 -10.07 81.38
N ALA A 284 -25.81 -11.27 81.20
CA ALA A 284 -25.97 -12.43 82.09
C ALA A 284 -25.05 -12.43 83.34
N GLY A 285 -24.20 -11.41 83.51
CA GLY A 285 -23.55 -11.13 84.80
C GLY A 285 -22.26 -11.89 85.12
N ALA A 286 -21.57 -12.49 84.14
CA ALA A 286 -20.29 -13.15 84.36
C ALA A 286 -19.24 -12.71 83.31
N VAL A 287 -18.59 -11.56 83.57
CA VAL A 287 -17.22 -11.12 83.18
C VAL A 287 -17.16 -9.58 83.07
N LYS A 288 -16.10 -8.97 83.63
CA LYS A 288 -15.80 -7.52 83.57
C LYS A 288 -15.54 -7.09 82.11
N PRO A 289 -15.95 -5.90 81.65
CA PRO A 289 -15.76 -5.49 80.25
C PRO A 289 -14.29 -5.63 79.84
N PRO A 290 -13.98 -6.29 78.72
CA PRO A 290 -12.59 -6.35 78.27
C PRO A 290 -12.12 -4.93 77.95
N ALA A 291 -11.00 -4.54 78.56
CA ALA A 291 -10.29 -3.33 78.17
C ALA A 291 -10.00 -3.40 76.67
N LYS A 292 -10.18 -2.27 75.97
CA LYS A 292 -9.88 -2.09 74.54
C LYS A 292 -8.44 -2.58 74.23
N HIS A 293 -8.29 -3.85 73.89
CA HIS A 293 -7.11 -4.33 73.20
C HIS A 293 -7.35 -4.01 71.74
N VAL A 294 -6.81 -2.86 71.31
CA VAL A 294 -6.70 -2.48 69.90
C VAL A 294 -5.75 -3.48 69.25
N LEU A 295 -6.30 -4.59 68.75
CA LEU A 295 -5.72 -5.21 67.57
C LEU A 295 -6.11 -4.28 66.41
N PRO A 296 -5.18 -3.87 65.53
CA PRO A 296 -5.54 -3.14 64.33
C PRO A 296 -6.44 -4.06 63.51
N SER A 297 -7.74 -3.82 63.59
CA SER A 297 -8.72 -4.43 62.71
C SER A 297 -8.49 -3.86 61.32
N ASP A 298 -8.48 -4.72 60.31
CA ASP A 298 -8.55 -4.38 58.88
C ASP A 298 -9.90 -3.71 58.50
N GLU A 299 -10.49 -2.91 59.40
CA GLU A 299 -11.77 -2.22 59.25
C GLU A 299 -11.66 -0.92 58.44
N ASP A 300 -10.46 -0.44 58.11
CA ASP A 300 -10.25 0.87 57.48
C ASP A 300 -9.59 0.82 56.09
N ILE A 301 -9.71 -0.28 55.35
CA ILE A 301 -9.21 -0.31 53.96
C ILE A 301 -10.21 0.34 52.98
N LEU A 302 -11.52 0.34 53.30
CA LEU A 302 -12.57 0.89 52.44
C LEU A 302 -13.12 2.26 52.89
N ALA A 303 -12.88 2.69 54.13
CA ALA A 303 -13.24 4.04 54.57
C ALA A 303 -12.44 5.13 53.84
N ALA A 304 -11.32 4.76 53.22
CA ALA A 304 -10.50 5.63 52.37
C ALA A 304 -10.89 5.60 50.87
N PHE A 305 -11.91 4.82 50.47
CA PHE A 305 -12.35 4.77 49.07
C PHE A 305 -13.56 5.68 48.85
N GLU A 306 -13.30 6.96 48.57
CA GLU A 306 -14.30 7.91 48.07
C GLU A 306 -14.49 7.72 46.55
N PRO A 307 -15.69 7.36 46.06
CA PRO A 307 -15.94 7.14 44.62
C PRO A 307 -15.94 8.42 43.77
N THR A 308 -15.60 9.59 44.33
CA THR A 308 -15.72 10.90 43.68
C THR A 308 -14.38 11.64 43.48
N ALA A 309 -13.24 11.05 43.85
CA ALA A 309 -11.94 11.73 43.75
C ALA A 309 -11.15 11.43 42.46
N ASP A 310 -11.51 10.42 41.67
CA ASP A 310 -10.79 10.05 40.44
C ASP A 310 -11.31 10.78 39.19
N ALA A 311 -11.46 12.11 39.26
CA ALA A 311 -11.78 12.93 38.09
C ALA A 311 -10.55 13.29 37.25
N ASP A 312 -9.34 13.08 37.75
CA ASP A 312 -8.08 13.48 37.10
C ASP A 312 -7.07 12.32 37.00
N VAL A 313 -7.45 11.23 36.32
CA VAL A 313 -6.47 10.31 35.72
C VAL A 313 -6.55 10.47 34.21
N VAL A 314 -5.76 11.42 33.71
CA VAL A 314 -5.42 11.55 32.30
C VAL A 314 -4.49 10.39 31.93
N PHE A 315 -4.98 9.47 31.11
CA PHE A 315 -4.15 8.64 30.24
C PHE A 315 -4.03 9.32 28.87
#